data_AF-A0A160DTR6-F1
#
_entry.id   AF-A0A160DTR6-F1
#
_cell.length_a   1.000
_cell.length_b   1.000
_cell.length_c   1.000
_cell.angle_alpha   90.00
_cell.angle_beta   90.00
_cell.angle_gamma   90.00
#
_symmetry.space_group_name_H-M   'P 1'
#
loop_
_entity.id
_entity.type
_entity.pdbx_description
1 polymer ?
#
loop_
_entity_poly.entity_id
_entity_poly.type
_entity_poly.pdbx_seq_one_letter_code
_entity_poly.pdbx_strand_id
1 'polypeptide(L)'
;MNRTTTPVVAGHYRLSEDAYVRLGQLRDELRLLETLTRPRAAADDGPDATLALAPRALAQCFGTLAARVDACLDEATSLSARTGQPRGEGAH
;
A
#
# COMPACT_ATOMS: atom_id res chain seq x y z
N MET A 1 4.52 25.06 -3.71
CA MET A 1 5.27 24.44 -2.58
C MET A 1 4.24 23.84 -1.63
N ASN A 2 3.81 22.60 -1.87
CA ASN A 2 2.79 21.96 -1.02
C ASN A 2 3.49 21.08 0.00
N ARG A 3 3.43 21.48 1.28
CA ARG A 3 3.91 20.69 2.41
C ARG A 3 2.96 19.51 2.57
N THR A 4 3.39 18.31 2.21
CA THR A 4 2.76 17.09 2.69
C THR A 4 3.04 17.00 4.18
N THR A 5 2.07 17.43 4.98
CA THR A 5 2.02 17.11 6.41
C THR A 5 1.96 15.60 6.53
N THR A 6 3.10 14.98 6.82
CA THR A 6 3.15 13.59 7.26
C THR A 6 2.40 13.53 8.60
N PRO A 7 1.27 12.82 8.70
CA PRO A 7 0.61 12.65 9.98
C PRO A 7 1.59 11.93 10.91
N VAL A 8 1.96 12.59 12.02
CA VAL A 8 2.74 11.98 13.09
C VAL A 8 1.81 10.94 13.73
N VAL A 9 1.91 9.70 13.28
CA VAL A 9 1.18 8.61 13.92
C VAL A 9 1.88 8.30 15.24
N ALA A 10 1.28 8.76 16.34
CA ALA A 10 1.66 8.37 17.69
C ALA A 10 1.20 6.92 17.95
N GLY A 11 1.94 5.95 17.41
CA GLY A 11 1.65 4.53 17.61
C GLY A 11 2.62 3.62 16.86
N HIS A 12 3.08 2.56 17.52
CA HIS A 12 3.79 1.48 16.85
C HIS A 12 2.76 0.50 16.28
N TYR A 13 2.56 0.53 14.96
CA TYR A 13 1.82 -0.53 14.28
C TYR A 13 2.65 -1.81 14.27
N ARG A 14 2.02 -2.90 14.69
CA ARG A 14 2.61 -4.24 14.61
C ARG A 14 1.98 -4.97 13.44
N LEU A 15 2.83 -5.58 12.62
CA LEU A 15 2.43 -6.50 11.57
C LEU A 15 2.73 -7.92 12.04
N SER A 16 1.87 -8.87 11.67
CA SER A 16 2.24 -10.29 11.70
C SER A 16 3.37 -10.54 10.70
N GLU A 17 4.13 -11.62 10.88
CA GLU A 17 5.17 -12.00 9.92
C GLU A 17 4.58 -12.21 8.51
N ASP A 18 3.43 -12.89 8.44
CA ASP A 18 2.71 -13.09 7.18
C ASP A 18 2.27 -11.76 6.54
N ALA A 19 1.77 -10.80 7.33
CA ALA A 19 1.40 -9.48 6.83
C ALA A 19 2.62 -8.70 6.33
N TYR A 20 3.76 -8.83 7.00
CA TYR A 20 5.02 -8.22 6.55
C TYR A 20 5.48 -8.80 5.21
N VAL A 21 5.41 -10.13 5.04
CA VAL A 21 5.72 -10.79 3.76
C VAL A 21 4.77 -10.33 2.66
N ARG A 22 3.46 -10.30 2.93
CA ARG A 22 2.45 -9.80 1.98
C ARG A 22 2.68 -8.36 1.57
N LEU A 23 3.07 -7.49 2.51
CA LEU A 23 3.41 -6.10 2.25
C LEU A 23 4.66 -5.99 1.34
N GLY A 24 5.65 -6.85 1.55
CA GLY A 24 6.82 -6.97 0.67
C GLY A 24 6.43 -7.30 -0.77
N GLN A 25 5.58 -8.31 -0.96
CA GLN A 25 5.07 -8.70 -2.29
C GLN A 25 4.29 -7.57 -2.96
N LEU A 26 3.42 -6.89 -2.22
CA LEU A 26 2.67 -5.71 -2.67
C LEU A 26 3.59 -4.60 -3.18
N ARG A 27 4.65 -4.30 -2.43
CA ARG A 27 5.66 -3.32 -2.83
C ARG A 27 6.34 -3.72 -4.13
N ASP A 28 6.67 -5.00 -4.28
CA ASP A 28 7.38 -5.49 -5.46
C ASP A 28 6.47 -5.46 -6.70
N GLU A 29 5.17 -5.76 -6.55
CA GLU A 29 4.18 -5.60 -7.61
C GLU A 29 3.97 -4.14 -8.04
N LEU A 30 3.95 -3.21 -7.07
CA LEU A 30 3.91 -1.77 -7.36
C LEU A 30 5.13 -1.32 -8.17
N ARG A 31 6.33 -1.81 -7.83
CA ARG A 31 7.56 -1.52 -8.58
C ARG A 31 7.54 -2.10 -10.00
N LEU A 32 6.97 -3.29 -10.16
CA LEU A 32 6.78 -3.88 -11.48
C LEU A 32 5.83 -3.01 -12.30
N LEU A 33 4.70 -2.60 -11.73
CA LEU A 33 3.73 -1.74 -12.43
C LEU A 33 4.35 -0.39 -12.80
N GLU A 34 5.10 0.25 -11.89
CA GLU A 34 5.88 1.46 -12.17
C GLU A 34 6.77 1.24 -13.40
N THR A 35 7.54 0.14 -13.42
CA THR A 35 8.46 -0.19 -14.52
C THR A 35 7.73 -0.39 -15.84
N LEU A 36 6.55 -1.03 -15.83
CA LEU A 36 5.75 -1.25 -17.04
C LEU A 36 5.09 0.02 -17.57
N THR A 37 4.78 0.96 -16.68
CA THR A 37 4.18 2.25 -17.04
C THR A 37 5.21 3.35 -17.34
N ARG A 38 6.50 3.11 -17.03
CA ARG A 38 7.54 4.12 -17.21
C ARG A 38 7.76 4.41 -18.70
N PRO A 39 7.70 5.68 -19.14
CA PRO A 39 8.11 6.09 -20.49
C PRO A 39 9.55 5.62 -20.74
N ARG A 40 9.81 4.96 -21.88
CA ARG A 40 11.15 4.47 -22.23
C ARG A 40 11.93 5.53 -23.02
N ALA A 41 11.21 6.39 -23.72
CA ALA A 41 11.72 7.55 -24.44
C ALA A 41 10.83 8.78 -24.20
N ALA A 42 11.38 9.98 -24.40
CA ALA A 42 10.62 11.23 -24.28
C ALA A 42 9.44 11.33 -25.27
N ALA A 43 9.47 10.55 -26.37
CA ALA A 43 8.37 10.44 -27.31
C ALA A 43 7.17 9.62 -26.76
N ASP A 44 7.39 8.80 -25.72
CA ASP A 44 6.36 7.96 -25.11
C ASP A 44 5.44 8.72 -24.14
N ASP A 45 5.71 10.03 -23.91
CA ASP A 45 4.82 10.95 -23.18
C ASP A 45 4.10 11.93 -24.13
N GLY A 46 4.26 11.77 -25.45
CA GLY A 46 3.59 12.59 -26.45
C GLY A 46 2.07 12.34 -26.52
N PRO A 47 1.30 13.25 -27.13
CA PRO A 47 -0.16 13.09 -27.27
C PRO A 47 -0.56 11.85 -28.08
N ASP A 48 0.32 11.37 -28.98
CA ASP A 48 0.14 10.15 -29.77
C ASP A 48 0.78 8.92 -29.12
N ALA A 49 1.39 9.08 -27.93
CA ALA A 49 2.03 7.98 -27.25
C ALA A 49 1.00 6.95 -26.81
N THR A 50 1.16 5.74 -27.33
CA THR A 50 0.27 4.64 -27.00
C THR A 50 0.88 3.88 -25.83
N LEU A 51 0.23 3.97 -24.67
CA LEU A 51 0.64 3.15 -23.54
C LEU A 51 0.52 1.67 -23.92
N ALA A 52 1.56 0.89 -23.66
CA ALA A 52 1.55 -0.55 -23.95
C ALA A 52 0.47 -1.33 -23.16
N LEU A 53 -0.11 -0.69 -22.13
CA LEU A 53 -1.20 -1.22 -21.32
C LEU A 53 -2.47 -0.38 -21.52
N ALA A 54 -3.59 -1.05 -21.79
CA ALA A 54 -4.88 -0.38 -21.84
C ALA A 54 -5.21 0.30 -20.50
N PRO A 55 -5.76 1.53 -20.48
CA PRO A 55 -6.11 2.23 -19.24
C PRO A 55 -7.03 1.41 -18.30
N ARG A 56 -7.93 0.60 -18.87
CA ARG A 56 -8.79 -0.32 -18.11
C ARG A 56 -8.00 -1.39 -17.36
N ALA A 57 -6.94 -1.93 -17.98
CA ALA A 57 -6.08 -2.91 -17.33
C ALA A 57 -5.30 -2.27 -16.17
N LEU A 58 -4.81 -1.04 -16.34
CA LEU A 58 -4.18 -0.29 -15.26
C LEU A 58 -5.13 -0.04 -14.10
N ALA A 59 -6.35 0.42 -14.38
CA ALA A 59 -7.36 0.66 -13.35
C ALA A 59 -7.65 -0.63 -12.54
N GLN A 60 -7.72 -1.77 -13.21
CA GLN A 60 -7.89 -3.07 -12.55
C GLN A 60 -6.67 -3.45 -11.69
N CYS A 61 -5.45 -3.26 -12.19
CA CYS A 61 -4.23 -3.52 -11.44
C CYS A 61 -4.15 -2.63 -10.18
N PHE A 62 -4.39 -1.33 -10.33
CA PHE A 62 -4.39 -0.39 -9.20
C PHE A 62 -5.48 -0.70 -8.19
N GLY A 63 -6.71 -1.02 -8.62
CA GLY A 63 -7.79 -1.41 -7.72
C GLY A 63 -7.48 -2.69 -6.92
N THR A 64 -6.84 -3.67 -7.57
CA THR A 64 -6.41 -4.92 -6.90
C THR A 64 -5.32 -4.66 -5.87
N LEU A 65 -4.35 -3.80 -6.20
CA LEU A 65 -3.28 -3.41 -5.28
C LEU A 65 -3.84 -2.62 -4.10
N ALA A 66 -4.75 -1.68 -4.33
CA ALA A 66 -5.42 -0.91 -3.28
C ALA A 66 -6.14 -1.82 -2.28
N ALA A 67 -6.97 -2.75 -2.77
CA ALA A 67 -7.69 -3.69 -1.91
C ALA A 67 -6.74 -4.54 -1.04
N ARG A 68 -5.58 -4.92 -1.58
CA ARG A 68 -4.57 -5.67 -0.82
C ARG A 68 -3.84 -4.82 0.21
N VAL A 69 -3.59 -3.54 -0.08
CA VAL A 69 -3.05 -2.59 0.91
C VAL A 69 -4.05 -2.40 2.04
N ASP A 70 -5.32 -2.16 1.73
CA ASP A 70 -6.38 -1.99 2.73
C ASP A 70 -6.46 -3.19 3.67
N ALA A 71 -6.44 -4.42 3.13
CA ALA A 71 -6.42 -5.64 3.94
C ALA A 71 -5.21 -5.72 4.89
N CYS A 72 -4.01 -5.31 4.43
CA CYS A 72 -2.82 -5.25 5.28
C CYS A 72 -2.95 -4.20 6.40
N LEU A 73 -3.56 -3.05 6.10
CA LEU A 73 -3.78 -1.97 7.09
C LEU A 73 -4.81 -2.37 8.15
N ASP A 74 -5.89 -3.05 7.75
CA ASP A 74 -6.89 -3.59 8.67
C ASP A 74 -6.30 -4.65 9.60
N GLU A 75 -5.43 -5.52 9.07
CA GLU A 75 -4.72 -6.52 9.87
C GLU A 75 -3.76 -5.87 10.88
N ALA A 76 -2.98 -4.87 10.45
CA ALA A 76 -2.07 -4.13 11.33
C ALA A 76 -2.81 -3.41 12.46
N THR A 77 -3.95 -2.80 12.13
CA THR A 77 -4.78 -2.05 13.08
C THR A 77 -5.46 -2.98 14.09
N SER A 78 -6.02 -4.10 13.63
CA SER A 78 -6.63 -5.10 14.52
C SER A 78 -5.61 -5.79 15.44
N LEU A 79 -4.38 -6.03 14.97
CA LEU A 79 -3.32 -6.60 15.81
C LEU A 79 -2.87 -5.61 16.90
N SER A 80 -2.74 -4.34 16.54
CA SER A 80 -2.43 -3.26 17.50
C SER A 80 -3.53 -3.11 18.56
N ALA A 81 -4.81 -3.12 18.15
CA ALA A 81 -5.94 -3.04 19.07
C ALA A 81 -5.98 -4.22 20.08
N ARG A 82 -5.70 -5.45 19.62
CA ARG A 82 -5.66 -6.64 20.50
C ARG A 82 -4.52 -6.62 21.52
N THR A 83 -3.40 -5.95 21.21
CA THR A 83 -2.24 -5.85 22.12
C THR A 83 -2.25 -4.59 22.98
N GLY A 84 -3.09 -3.60 22.66
CA GLY A 84 -3.30 -2.38 23.44
C GLY A 84 -4.36 -2.48 24.54
N GLN A 85 -5.01 -3.63 24.74
CA GLN A 85 -5.99 -3.82 25.82
C GLN A 85 -5.27 -3.78 27.17
N PRO A 86 -5.52 -2.78 28.05
CA PRO A 86 -5.02 -2.85 29.41
C PRO A 86 -5.65 -4.05 30.09
N ARG A 87 -4.83 -4.87 30.76
CA ARG A 87 -5.30 -5.85 31.74
C ARG A 87 -6.10 -5.10 32.79
N GLY A 88 -7.42 -5.05 32.62
CA GLY A 88 -8.33 -4.63 33.67
C GLY A 88 -8.17 -5.54 34.86
N GLU A 89 -7.79 -4.93 35.99
CA GLU A 89 -8.25 -5.22 37.34
C GLU A 89 -8.91 -6.60 37.57
N GLY A 90 -8.10 -7.53 38.08
CA GLY A 90 -8.60 -8.56 38.99
C GLY A 90 -8.42 -8.05 40.41
N ALA A 91 -9.47 -7.46 40.96
CA ALA A 91 -9.58 -7.10 42.36
C ALA A 91 -9.75 -8.35 43.25
N HIS A 92 -9.31 -8.16 44.51
CA HIS A 92 -9.48 -8.99 45.72
C HIS A 92 -8.39 -10.02 46.04
#